data_AF-A0A7Y3M356-F1
#
_entry.id   AF-A0A7Y3M356-F1
#
_cell.length_a   1.000
_cell.length_b   1.000
_cell.length_c   1.000
_cell.angle_alpha   90.00
_cell.angle_beta   90.00
_cell.angle_gamma   90.00
#
_symmetry.space_group_name_H-M   'P 1'
#
loop_
_entity.id
_entity.type
_entity.pdbx_description
1 polymer ?
#
loop_
_entity_poly.entity_id
_entity_poly.type
_entity_poly.pdbx_seq_one_letter_code
_entity_poly.pdbx_strand_id
1 'polypeptide(L)'
;DTNNTVYPGAPELCDGLDNDCDGSVDEGVTNTYYADTDNDTFGDPGNTIQACSAPAGYVSDNTDCDDTDGSINPNTIWYLDADNDNYAVSTVTQCTSPGGGYKSVAIPVTDCDDTNNTVYPGAPELCDGLDNDCDGTVDEGVTTTYYADADNDGYGDSSSTIQACSAPAGYVADNTDCDDSNNTVYPNAPELCDGLDNDCDGDIDEDLTFTIYYADIDNDGFGDPSNSVSTCDGIPAGYVVDNTDCDDSNNTIHPGATEIIDNGIDEDCDGVDESTLGSEDFSLNDVMITPNPFQDNIKIYLPLQFNNSEFRIRLFDVNGRLVIDQMHSSKNGKIEVNALNQIEGAAYYIEVMHFETKARIQKKLIKY
;
A
#
# COMPACT_ATOMS: atom_id res chain seq x y z
N ASP A 1 114.98 10.32 -19.45
CA ASP A 1 113.62 9.88 -19.79
C ASP A 1 112.89 11.04 -20.48
N THR A 2 111.90 10.78 -21.31
CA THR A 2 110.99 11.76 -21.93
C THR A 2 109.82 12.17 -21.02
N ASN A 3 109.69 11.58 -19.82
CA ASN A 3 108.69 12.00 -18.85
C ASN A 3 108.99 13.42 -18.31
N ASN A 4 108.10 14.37 -18.58
CA ASN A 4 108.26 15.77 -18.17
C ASN A 4 107.76 16.07 -16.75
N THR A 5 107.19 15.07 -16.05
CA THR A 5 106.71 15.20 -14.66
C THR A 5 107.68 14.62 -13.63
N VAL A 6 108.79 14.01 -14.05
CA VAL A 6 109.79 13.41 -13.14
C VAL A 6 111.16 14.04 -13.40
N TYR A 7 111.60 14.92 -12.51
CA TYR A 7 112.89 15.61 -12.58
C TYR A 7 113.33 16.16 -11.21
N PRO A 8 114.65 16.30 -10.95
CA PRO A 8 115.16 16.85 -9.70
C PRO A 8 114.48 18.16 -9.25
N GLY A 9 113.76 18.12 -8.12
CA GLY A 9 113.01 19.25 -7.56
C GLY A 9 111.66 19.54 -8.21
N ALA A 10 111.06 18.57 -8.91
CA ALA A 10 109.65 18.63 -9.31
C ALA A 10 108.73 18.65 -8.07
N PRO A 11 107.52 19.23 -8.14
CA PRO A 11 106.51 19.00 -7.12
C PRO A 11 106.07 17.53 -7.15
N GLU A 12 106.07 16.88 -6.00
CA GLU A 12 105.47 15.56 -5.82
C GLU A 12 103.97 15.57 -6.19
N LEU A 13 103.51 14.45 -6.74
CA LEU A 13 102.12 14.17 -7.10
C LEU A 13 101.71 12.84 -6.49
N CYS A 14 100.42 12.65 -6.26
CA CYS A 14 99.92 11.36 -5.81
C CYS A 14 99.78 10.35 -6.96
N ASP A 15 100.89 10.00 -7.59
CA ASP A 15 100.96 9.06 -8.71
C ASP A 15 101.84 7.82 -8.43
N GLY A 16 102.42 7.73 -7.21
CA GLY A 16 103.24 6.60 -6.78
C GLY A 16 104.64 6.62 -7.40
N LEU A 17 105.07 7.76 -7.92
CA LEU A 17 106.40 7.98 -8.48
C LEU A 17 107.15 9.00 -7.61
N ASP A 18 108.45 8.77 -7.44
CA ASP A 18 109.39 9.78 -6.91
C ASP A 18 109.56 10.86 -7.98
N ASN A 19 108.72 11.90 -7.96
CA ASN A 19 108.69 12.92 -9.02
C ASN A 19 109.94 13.81 -8.96
N ASP A 20 110.44 14.11 -7.75
CA ASP A 20 111.55 15.01 -7.49
C ASP A 20 112.93 14.31 -7.42
N CYS A 21 112.95 12.98 -7.53
CA CYS A 21 114.12 12.11 -7.52
C CYS A 21 114.96 12.19 -6.23
N ASP A 22 114.37 12.53 -5.08
CA ASP A 22 115.06 12.59 -3.80
C ASP A 22 115.20 11.23 -3.09
N GLY A 23 114.52 10.19 -3.60
CA GLY A 23 114.50 8.83 -3.07
C GLY A 23 113.33 8.51 -2.14
N SER A 24 112.43 9.47 -1.91
CA SER A 24 111.12 9.31 -1.29
C SER A 24 110.05 9.27 -2.38
N VAL A 25 108.85 8.80 -2.06
CA VAL A 25 107.73 8.73 -3.04
C VAL A 25 106.55 9.48 -2.44
N ASP A 26 106.01 10.43 -3.19
CA ASP A 26 104.85 11.24 -2.87
C ASP A 26 104.97 12.01 -1.53
N GLU A 27 106.19 12.37 -1.10
CA GLU A 27 106.41 13.00 0.20
C GLU A 27 105.86 14.42 0.28
N GLY A 28 105.20 14.73 1.40
CA GLY A 28 104.57 16.04 1.61
C GLY A 28 103.28 16.25 0.79
N VAL A 29 102.84 15.28 -0.01
CA VAL A 29 101.55 15.31 -0.73
C VAL A 29 100.55 14.46 0.03
N THR A 30 99.63 15.11 0.73
CA THR A 30 98.55 14.41 1.44
C THR A 30 97.20 15.06 1.17
N ASN A 31 96.21 14.23 0.89
CA ASN A 31 94.81 14.58 0.95
C ASN A 31 94.26 14.25 2.34
N THR A 32 93.25 15.02 2.77
CA THR A 32 92.50 14.70 3.99
C THR A 32 91.40 13.72 3.64
N TYR A 33 91.39 12.57 4.31
CA TYR A 33 90.29 11.62 4.26
C TYR A 33 89.65 11.50 5.64
N TYR A 34 88.37 11.15 5.68
CA TYR A 34 87.49 11.12 6.85
C TYR A 34 87.06 9.68 7.07
N ALA A 35 87.09 9.22 8.32
CA ALA A 35 86.69 7.84 8.64
C ALA A 35 85.25 7.61 8.18
N ASP A 36 84.99 6.46 7.57
CA ASP A 36 83.68 5.99 7.11
C ASP A 36 83.44 4.63 7.78
N THR A 37 82.92 4.66 9.01
CA THR A 37 82.84 3.49 9.88
C THR A 37 81.64 2.61 9.51
N ASP A 38 80.54 3.20 9.05
CA ASP A 38 79.33 2.49 8.63
C ASP A 38 79.29 2.14 7.12
N ASN A 39 80.22 2.66 6.33
CA ASN A 39 80.41 2.41 4.89
C ASN A 39 79.30 3.03 4.02
N ASP A 40 78.76 4.19 4.39
CA ASP A 40 77.73 4.90 3.65
C ASP A 40 78.26 5.94 2.64
N THR A 41 79.60 6.05 2.54
CA THR A 41 80.37 6.96 1.67
C THR A 41 80.50 8.41 2.13
N PHE A 42 79.87 8.76 3.25
CA PHE A 42 80.13 9.99 3.99
C PHE A 42 81.15 9.67 5.09
N GLY A 43 81.95 10.65 5.51
CA GLY A 43 82.93 10.42 6.56
C GLY A 43 82.89 11.47 7.67
N ASP A 44 83.30 11.05 8.87
CA ASP A 44 83.33 11.87 10.08
C ASP A 44 84.32 13.05 9.96
N PRO A 45 83.85 14.31 9.94
CA PRO A 45 84.72 15.49 9.91
C PRO A 45 85.64 15.60 11.14
N GLY A 46 85.32 14.92 12.24
CA GLY A 46 86.10 14.85 13.47
C GLY A 46 87.21 13.80 13.46
N ASN A 47 87.20 12.84 12.54
CA ASN A 47 88.15 11.73 12.47
C ASN A 47 88.85 11.65 11.12
N THR A 48 90.00 12.31 11.01
CA THR A 48 90.70 12.48 9.74
C THR A 48 92.05 11.77 9.68
N ILE A 49 92.43 11.31 8.50
CA ILE A 49 93.79 10.86 8.17
C ILE A 49 94.35 11.61 6.96
N GLN A 50 95.66 11.86 6.97
CA GLN A 50 96.38 12.40 5.82
C GLN A 50 97.02 11.23 5.06
N ALA A 51 96.67 11.06 3.79
CA ALA A 51 97.22 10.02 2.94
C ALA A 51 97.23 10.46 1.48
N CYS A 52 97.98 9.76 0.64
CA CYS A 52 98.05 10.06 -0.78
C CYS A 52 96.85 9.50 -1.58
N SER A 53 96.33 8.35 -1.17
CA SER A 53 95.08 7.75 -1.63
C SER A 53 94.20 7.38 -0.45
N ALA A 54 92.88 7.25 -0.66
CA ALA A 54 91.92 6.95 0.39
C ALA A 54 92.27 5.62 1.08
N PRO A 55 92.64 5.64 2.37
CA PRO A 55 92.86 4.41 3.12
C PRO A 55 91.57 3.60 3.25
N ALA A 56 91.68 2.30 3.51
CA ALA A 56 90.50 1.47 3.77
C ALA A 56 89.73 2.00 4.99
N GLY A 57 88.41 2.18 4.83
CA GLY A 57 87.54 2.76 5.87
C GLY A 57 87.63 4.29 5.98
N TYR A 58 88.12 4.98 4.94
CA TYR A 58 88.12 6.44 4.87
C TYR A 58 87.66 6.93 3.49
N VAL A 59 86.95 8.05 3.45
CA VAL A 59 86.42 8.70 2.24
C VAL A 59 86.83 10.16 2.15
N SER A 60 86.69 10.78 0.98
CA SER A 60 87.03 12.20 0.78
C SER A 60 85.91 13.15 1.20
N ASP A 61 84.68 12.65 1.30
CA ASP A 61 83.53 13.42 1.75
C ASP A 61 83.56 13.53 3.29
N ASN A 62 83.23 14.70 3.83
CA ASN A 62 83.29 15.00 5.26
C ASN A 62 81.97 15.46 5.84
N THR A 63 80.89 15.16 5.13
CA THR A 63 79.57 15.68 5.44
C THR A 63 78.75 14.74 6.31
N ASP A 64 79.34 13.66 6.81
CA ASP A 64 78.64 12.70 7.67
C ASP A 64 78.18 13.33 8.98
N CYS A 65 76.98 12.95 9.36
CA CYS A 65 76.26 13.44 10.50
C CYS A 65 76.17 12.40 11.64
N ASP A 66 76.31 11.10 11.35
CA ASP A 66 76.53 10.03 12.34
C ASP A 66 77.29 8.85 11.69
N ASP A 67 78.63 8.88 11.79
CA ASP A 67 79.54 7.86 11.24
C ASP A 67 79.33 6.44 11.79
N THR A 68 78.41 6.26 12.75
CA THR A 68 78.05 4.93 13.26
C THR A 68 76.73 4.40 12.72
N ASP A 69 75.98 5.19 11.96
CA ASP A 69 74.67 4.86 11.40
C ASP A 69 74.52 5.41 9.98
N GLY A 70 74.78 4.56 8.98
CA GLY A 70 74.76 4.93 7.56
C GLY A 70 73.37 5.28 7.01
N SER A 71 72.33 5.30 7.86
CA SER A 71 71.03 5.88 7.54
C SER A 71 70.93 7.37 7.86
N ILE A 72 71.91 7.95 8.56
CA ILE A 72 71.94 9.33 9.06
C ILE A 72 73.12 10.11 8.47
N ASN A 73 72.91 10.66 7.28
CA ASN A 73 73.87 11.46 6.52
C ASN A 73 73.16 12.68 5.88
N PRO A 74 73.84 13.54 5.11
CA PRO A 74 73.21 14.72 4.48
C PRO A 74 72.03 14.42 3.55
N ASN A 75 71.96 13.19 3.03
CA ASN A 75 70.90 12.75 2.14
C ASN A 75 69.75 12.05 2.89
N THR A 76 69.79 11.97 4.22
CA THR A 76 68.70 11.40 5.02
C THR A 76 67.40 12.13 4.78
N ILE A 77 66.38 11.37 4.41
CA ILE A 77 65.02 11.84 4.20
C ILE A 77 64.22 11.55 5.48
N TRP A 78 63.61 12.59 6.02
CA TRP A 78 62.69 12.51 7.15
C TRP A 78 61.26 12.63 6.65
N TYR A 79 60.41 11.71 7.08
CA TYR A 79 59.01 11.60 6.70
C TYR A 79 58.16 12.14 7.86
N LEU A 80 57.34 13.17 7.61
CA LEU A 80 56.42 13.74 8.59
C LEU A 80 55.19 12.85 8.70
N ASP A 81 55.07 12.17 9.84
CA ASP A 81 53.98 11.29 10.28
C ASP A 81 53.70 11.62 11.76
N ALA A 82 52.89 12.65 11.97
CA ALA A 82 52.66 13.23 13.30
C ALA A 82 51.63 12.44 14.12
N ASP A 83 50.67 11.79 13.49
CA ASP A 83 49.61 11.00 14.14
C ASP A 83 49.92 9.51 14.31
N ASN A 84 51.00 9.02 13.66
CA ASN A 84 51.57 7.68 13.76
C ASN A 84 50.75 6.57 13.08
N ASP A 85 50.13 6.84 11.94
CA ASP A 85 49.48 5.84 11.09
C ASP A 85 50.42 5.14 10.08
N ASN A 86 51.66 5.61 9.94
CA ASN A 86 52.68 5.17 8.98
C ASN A 86 52.44 5.60 7.53
N TYR A 87 51.70 6.67 7.32
CA TYR A 87 51.64 7.44 6.10
C TYR A 87 52.18 8.84 6.41
N ALA A 88 52.86 9.44 5.45
CA ALA A 88 53.45 10.76 5.62
C ALA A 88 52.78 11.77 4.71
N VAL A 89 52.59 12.99 5.21
CA VAL A 89 52.07 14.10 4.38
C VAL A 89 53.19 14.78 3.58
N SER A 90 54.42 14.77 4.09
CA SER A 90 55.55 15.43 3.45
C SER A 90 56.90 14.88 3.89
N THR A 91 57.95 15.30 3.19
CA THR A 91 59.33 14.92 3.53
C THR A 91 60.26 16.12 3.61
N VAL A 92 61.35 15.98 4.36
CA VAL A 92 62.45 16.93 4.39
C VAL A 92 63.78 16.20 4.42
N THR A 93 64.74 16.64 3.61
CA THR A 93 66.09 16.04 3.55
C THR A 93 67.06 16.87 4.37
N GLN A 94 67.64 16.29 5.42
CA GLN A 94 68.67 16.92 6.25
C GLN A 94 69.30 15.90 7.20
N CYS A 95 70.47 16.25 7.73
CA CYS A 95 71.21 15.41 8.67
C CYS A 95 70.47 15.10 9.98
N THR A 96 69.99 16.13 10.66
CA THR A 96 69.40 15.97 12.00
C THR A 96 67.90 15.84 11.90
N SER A 97 67.30 15.02 12.76
CA SER A 97 65.84 14.95 12.87
C SER A 97 65.21 16.35 13.02
N PRO A 98 64.21 16.71 12.18
CA PRO A 98 63.55 18.02 12.27
C PRO A 98 62.76 18.24 13.57
N GLY A 99 62.43 17.17 14.30
CA GLY A 99 61.68 17.24 15.55
C GLY A 99 60.74 16.05 15.73
N GLY A 100 59.86 16.15 16.73
CA GLY A 100 58.81 15.14 16.94
C GLY A 100 57.87 15.03 15.74
N GLY A 101 57.37 13.83 15.48
CA GLY A 101 56.52 13.53 14.31
C GLY A 101 57.29 13.14 13.05
N TYR A 102 58.63 13.19 13.05
CA TYR A 102 59.41 12.72 11.90
C TYR A 102 59.96 11.30 12.11
N LYS A 103 59.87 10.46 11.09
CA LYS A 103 60.50 9.13 11.02
C LYS A 103 61.61 9.13 9.97
N SER A 104 62.72 8.45 10.25
CA SER A 104 63.81 8.20 9.28
C SER A 104 63.56 6.97 8.41
N VAL A 105 62.59 6.13 8.79
CA VAL A 105 62.16 4.97 8.01
C VAL A 105 61.22 5.45 6.90
N ALA A 106 61.50 5.02 5.67
CA ALA A 106 60.67 5.36 4.52
C ALA A 106 59.25 4.82 4.66
N ILE A 107 58.28 5.71 4.54
CA ILE A 107 56.84 5.45 4.54
C ILE A 107 56.17 6.15 3.35
N PRO A 108 54.97 5.71 2.89
CA PRO A 108 54.29 6.32 1.76
C PRO A 108 53.97 7.79 2.01
N VAL A 109 54.29 8.67 1.06
CA VAL A 109 54.02 10.13 1.17
C VAL A 109 52.70 10.47 0.49
N THR A 110 51.62 9.92 1.04
CA THR A 110 50.28 9.93 0.42
C THR A 110 49.19 10.31 1.40
N ASP A 111 49.54 10.60 2.65
CA ASP A 111 48.60 11.02 3.67
C ASP A 111 47.95 12.38 3.33
N CYS A 112 46.65 12.48 3.58
CA CYS A 112 45.86 13.68 3.38
C CYS A 112 45.55 14.45 4.69
N ASP A 113 45.69 13.85 5.88
CA ASP A 113 45.54 14.51 7.19
C ASP A 113 46.43 13.92 8.28
N ASP A 114 47.66 14.41 8.34
CA ASP A 114 48.71 14.05 9.33
C ASP A 114 48.39 14.38 10.79
N THR A 115 47.18 14.86 11.08
CA THR A 115 46.70 15.10 12.43
C THR A 115 45.71 14.05 12.92
N ASN A 116 45.30 13.13 12.05
CA ASN A 116 44.26 12.14 12.32
C ASN A 116 44.59 10.75 11.76
N ASN A 117 45.03 9.86 12.65
CA ASN A 117 45.43 8.49 12.30
C ASN A 117 44.31 7.56 11.79
N THR A 118 43.09 8.07 11.60
CA THR A 118 42.00 7.36 10.92
C THR A 118 41.78 7.85 9.50
N VAL A 119 42.56 8.82 9.03
CA VAL A 119 42.49 9.41 7.70
C VAL A 119 43.80 9.12 6.99
N TYR A 120 43.80 8.08 6.15
CA TYR A 120 44.98 7.68 5.41
C TYR A 120 44.61 6.87 4.17
N PRO A 121 45.49 6.80 3.16
CA PRO A 121 45.24 6.06 1.92
C PRO A 121 44.76 4.62 2.12
N GLY A 122 43.51 4.37 1.75
CA GLY A 122 42.84 3.07 1.86
C GLY A 122 42.32 2.72 3.26
N ALA A 123 42.14 3.70 4.15
CA ALA A 123 41.40 3.50 5.39
C ALA A 123 39.94 3.08 5.12
N PRO A 124 39.26 2.41 6.07
CA PRO A 124 37.82 2.21 5.94
C PRO A 124 37.08 3.53 6.12
N GLU A 125 36.18 3.83 5.19
CA GLU A 125 35.25 4.95 5.33
C GLU A 125 34.36 4.83 6.57
N LEU A 126 34.14 5.97 7.21
CA LEU A 126 33.19 6.20 8.28
C LEU A 126 32.24 7.29 7.82
N CYS A 127 30.99 7.25 8.28
CA CYS A 127 30.03 8.30 7.96
C CYS A 127 30.20 9.50 8.90
N ASP A 128 31.34 10.17 8.81
CA ASP A 128 31.75 11.27 9.68
C ASP A 128 32.01 12.60 8.94
N GLY A 129 31.81 12.61 7.63
CA GLY A 129 31.99 13.76 6.75
C GLY A 129 33.44 14.04 6.39
N LEU A 130 34.34 13.08 6.63
CA LEU A 130 35.73 13.10 6.19
C LEU A 130 35.92 12.13 5.02
N ASP A 131 36.95 12.38 4.22
CA ASP A 131 37.48 11.43 3.24
C ASP A 131 38.52 10.59 3.99
N ASN A 132 38.11 9.46 4.58
CA ASN A 132 39.00 8.70 5.46
C ASN A 132 40.08 7.98 4.65
N ASP A 133 39.77 7.55 3.43
CA ASP A 133 40.64 6.74 2.60
C ASP A 133 41.50 7.55 1.60
N CYS A 134 41.36 8.88 1.62
CA CYS A 134 42.06 9.85 0.79
C CYS A 134 41.84 9.64 -0.73
N ASP A 135 40.71 9.09 -1.17
CA ASP A 135 40.41 8.87 -2.58
C ASP A 135 39.75 10.08 -3.29
N GLY A 136 39.37 11.10 -2.52
CA GLY A 136 38.74 12.33 -2.99
C GLY A 136 37.20 12.29 -2.97
N THR A 137 36.61 11.20 -2.50
CA THR A 137 35.19 11.09 -2.14
C THR A 137 35.01 11.07 -0.62
N VAL A 138 33.81 11.35 -0.15
CA VAL A 138 33.51 11.51 1.28
C VAL A 138 32.39 10.55 1.62
N ASP A 139 32.60 9.75 2.66
CA ASP A 139 31.65 8.78 3.20
C ASP A 139 31.17 7.74 2.15
N GLU A 140 31.96 7.40 1.14
CA GLU A 140 31.51 6.48 0.10
C GLU A 140 31.37 5.04 0.59
N GLY A 141 30.36 4.33 0.07
CA GLY A 141 30.07 2.96 0.49
C GLY A 141 29.49 2.80 1.91
N VAL A 142 29.41 3.87 2.69
CA VAL A 142 28.82 3.88 4.05
C VAL A 142 27.53 4.70 4.17
N THR A 143 27.13 5.44 3.13
CA THR A 143 25.83 6.10 3.06
C THR A 143 24.67 5.13 2.81
N THR A 144 23.47 5.53 3.23
CA THR A 144 22.21 4.88 2.90
C THR A 144 21.42 5.73 1.90
N THR A 145 20.73 5.08 0.97
CA THR A 145 19.75 5.74 0.09
C THR A 145 18.50 6.08 0.90
N TYR A 146 18.11 7.35 0.88
CA TYR A 146 16.83 7.83 1.38
C TYR A 146 15.98 8.39 0.24
N TYR A 147 14.66 8.39 0.42
CA TYR A 147 13.63 8.72 -0.55
C TYR A 147 12.82 9.90 -0.03
N ALA A 148 12.48 10.86 -0.89
CA ALA A 148 11.69 12.01 -0.47
C ALA A 148 10.32 11.55 0.02
N ASP A 149 9.85 12.15 1.12
CA ASP A 149 8.54 11.93 1.74
C ASP A 149 7.85 13.29 1.80
N ALA A 150 7.12 13.63 0.74
CA ALA A 150 6.62 14.99 0.53
C ALA A 150 5.30 15.27 1.26
N ASP A 151 4.49 14.24 1.53
CA ASP A 151 3.23 14.36 2.27
C ASP A 151 3.33 13.96 3.76
N ASN A 152 4.46 13.39 4.18
CA ASN A 152 4.82 13.03 5.56
C ASN A 152 4.03 11.84 6.13
N ASP A 153 3.72 10.83 5.33
CA ASP A 153 3.11 9.58 5.80
C ASP A 153 4.13 8.51 6.25
N GLY A 154 5.42 8.69 5.91
CA GLY A 154 6.51 7.81 6.28
C GLY A 154 6.96 6.85 5.16
N TYR A 155 6.34 6.92 4.00
CA TYR A 155 6.74 6.27 2.75
C TYR A 155 7.36 7.32 1.83
N GLY A 156 8.16 6.89 0.85
CA GLY A 156 8.85 7.86 -0.01
C GLY A 156 8.90 7.47 -1.47
N ASP A 157 9.08 8.49 -2.32
CA ASP A 157 9.15 8.35 -3.77
C ASP A 157 10.47 7.67 -4.20
N SER A 158 10.35 6.46 -4.75
CA SER A 158 11.46 5.68 -5.33
C SER A 158 12.28 6.42 -6.41
N SER A 159 11.72 7.46 -7.04
CA SER A 159 12.34 8.26 -8.08
C SER A 159 13.12 9.46 -7.56
N SER A 160 12.87 9.88 -6.31
CA SER A 160 13.46 11.06 -5.68
C SER A 160 14.37 10.65 -4.52
N THR A 161 15.66 10.46 -4.80
CA THR A 161 16.61 9.85 -3.85
C THR A 161 17.76 10.77 -3.45
N ILE A 162 18.32 10.52 -2.26
CA ILE A 162 19.55 11.12 -1.76
C ILE A 162 20.39 10.08 -1.00
N GLN A 163 21.72 10.16 -1.10
CA GLN A 163 22.63 9.39 -0.26
C GLN A 163 22.98 10.21 0.98
N ALA A 164 22.83 9.63 2.17
CA ALA A 164 23.21 10.29 3.42
C ALA A 164 23.56 9.27 4.53
N CYS A 165 24.24 9.73 5.58
CA CYS A 165 24.53 8.92 6.77
C CYS A 165 23.31 8.64 7.65
N SER A 166 22.32 9.53 7.58
CA SER A 166 21.09 9.47 8.35
C SER A 166 19.99 10.14 7.55
N ALA A 167 18.73 9.75 7.78
CA ALA A 167 17.57 10.30 7.09
C ALA A 167 17.55 11.84 7.18
N PRO A 168 17.70 12.55 6.05
CA PRO A 168 17.52 14.00 6.01
C PRO A 168 16.07 14.39 6.34
N ALA A 169 15.85 15.65 6.67
CA ALA A 169 14.48 16.14 6.87
C ALA A 169 13.67 16.05 5.57
N GLY A 170 12.47 15.48 5.63
CA GLY A 170 11.61 15.22 4.46
C GLY A 170 12.04 14.02 3.62
N TYR A 171 12.82 13.10 4.20
CA TYR A 171 13.25 11.87 3.56
C TYR A 171 13.12 10.67 4.50
N VAL A 172 12.78 9.51 3.96
CA VAL A 172 12.62 8.24 4.67
C VAL A 172 13.40 7.13 3.98
N ALA A 173 13.60 6.00 4.66
CA ALA A 173 14.34 4.86 4.10
C ALA A 173 13.46 3.94 3.25
N ASP A 174 12.14 4.01 3.46
CA ASP A 174 11.16 3.28 2.68
C ASP A 174 10.95 3.96 1.32
N ASN A 175 10.69 3.19 0.28
CA ASN A 175 10.56 3.66 -1.10
C ASN A 175 9.32 3.13 -1.81
N THR A 176 8.35 2.67 -1.02
CA THR A 176 7.21 1.92 -1.53
C THR A 176 5.98 2.77 -1.82
N ASP A 177 6.08 4.09 -1.66
CA ASP A 177 4.99 5.04 -1.89
C ASP A 177 4.51 5.03 -3.35
N CYS A 178 3.19 4.94 -3.55
CA CYS A 178 2.56 5.00 -4.86
C CYS A 178 2.02 6.40 -5.21
N ASP A 179 1.82 7.31 -4.25
CA ASP A 179 1.48 8.72 -4.46
C ASP A 179 2.02 9.62 -3.31
N ASP A 180 3.30 10.00 -3.41
CA ASP A 180 4.05 10.89 -2.50
C ASP A 180 3.48 12.32 -2.37
N SER A 181 2.32 12.59 -2.96
CA SER A 181 1.60 13.84 -2.80
C SER A 181 0.35 13.73 -1.93
N ASN A 182 0.00 12.53 -1.49
CA ASN A 182 -1.22 12.23 -0.75
C ASN A 182 -1.00 11.22 0.40
N ASN A 183 -0.95 11.73 1.63
CA ASN A 183 -0.68 10.95 2.84
C ASN A 183 -1.76 9.92 3.24
N THR A 184 -2.78 9.71 2.42
CA THR A 184 -3.76 8.63 2.56
C THR A 184 -3.53 7.51 1.55
N VAL A 185 -2.50 7.61 0.70
CA VAL A 185 -2.21 6.67 -0.38
C VAL A 185 -0.81 6.11 -0.15
N TYR A 186 -0.73 5.00 0.57
CA TYR A 186 0.53 4.35 0.91
C TYR A 186 0.34 2.84 1.09
N PRO A 187 1.41 2.05 0.96
CA PRO A 187 1.29 0.59 1.03
C PRO A 187 0.61 0.07 2.29
N ASN A 188 -0.47 -0.68 2.11
CA ASN A 188 -1.34 -1.23 3.17
C ASN A 188 -2.08 -0.16 3.99
N ALA A 189 -2.33 1.03 3.44
CA ALA A 189 -3.28 1.97 4.04
C ALA A 189 -4.69 1.34 4.12
N PRO A 190 -5.55 1.79 5.04
CA PRO A 190 -6.96 1.44 4.99
C PRO A 190 -7.64 2.15 3.81
N GLU A 191 -8.41 1.40 3.03
CA GLU A 191 -9.26 1.95 1.97
C GLU A 191 -10.28 2.98 2.49
N LEU A 192 -10.43 4.05 1.71
CA LEU A 192 -11.41 5.12 1.90
C LEU A 192 -12.38 5.08 0.72
N CYS A 193 -13.64 5.49 0.93
CA CYS A 193 -14.62 5.58 -0.16
C CYS A 193 -14.41 6.87 -0.96
N ASP A 194 -13.24 7.04 -1.59
CA ASP A 194 -12.83 8.26 -2.29
C ASP A 194 -12.45 8.04 -3.76
N GLY A 195 -12.52 6.79 -4.24
CA GLY A 195 -12.20 6.41 -5.61
C GLY A 195 -10.71 6.37 -5.90
N LEU A 196 -9.87 6.34 -4.87
CA LEU A 196 -8.44 6.10 -4.94
C LEU A 196 -8.13 4.65 -4.52
N ASP A 197 -6.97 4.17 -4.94
CA ASP A 197 -6.32 2.97 -4.42
C ASP A 197 -5.46 3.46 -3.25
N ASN A 198 -5.97 3.38 -2.03
CA ASN A 198 -5.26 3.94 -0.86
C ASN A 198 -4.12 3.03 -0.42
N ASP A 199 -4.25 1.72 -0.60
CA ASP A 199 -3.32 0.74 -0.07
C ASP A 199 -2.22 0.29 -1.07
N CYS A 200 -2.27 0.81 -2.29
CA CYS A 200 -1.37 0.56 -3.40
C CYS A 200 -1.37 -0.90 -3.92
N ASP A 201 -2.46 -1.66 -3.74
CA ASP A 201 -2.55 -3.05 -4.20
C ASP A 201 -3.06 -3.19 -5.67
N GLY A 202 -3.58 -2.10 -6.24
CA GLY A 202 -4.07 -1.99 -7.61
C GLY A 202 -5.58 -2.15 -7.77
N ASP A 203 -6.32 -2.45 -6.71
CA ASP A 203 -7.78 -2.35 -6.64
C ASP A 203 -8.18 -0.97 -6.06
N ILE A 204 -9.46 -0.58 -6.21
CA ILE A 204 -9.96 0.74 -5.78
C ILE A 204 -11.17 0.53 -4.91
N ASP A 205 -11.20 1.20 -3.75
CA ASP A 205 -12.31 1.16 -2.78
C ASP A 205 -12.65 -0.28 -2.36
N GLU A 206 -11.68 -1.21 -2.31
CA GLU A 206 -11.89 -2.59 -1.88
C GLU A 206 -12.02 -2.71 -0.36
N ASP A 207 -12.42 -3.89 0.13
CA ASP A 207 -12.73 -4.14 1.55
C ASP A 207 -13.78 -3.19 2.20
N LEU A 208 -14.44 -2.35 1.40
CA LEU A 208 -15.56 -1.50 1.79
C LEU A 208 -16.90 -2.20 1.59
N THR A 209 -17.88 -1.79 2.41
CA THR A 209 -19.26 -2.28 2.29
C THR A 209 -20.08 -1.31 1.44
N PHE A 210 -20.36 -1.72 0.20
CA PHE A 210 -21.28 -1.00 -0.66
C PHE A 210 -22.74 -1.33 -0.31
N THR A 211 -23.53 -0.29 -0.06
CA THR A 211 -24.97 -0.39 0.19
C THR A 211 -25.72 0.18 -1.01
N ILE A 212 -26.77 -0.53 -1.44
CA ILE A 212 -27.67 -0.06 -2.49
C ILE A 212 -28.75 0.79 -1.83
N TYR A 213 -28.94 2.01 -2.34
CA TYR A 213 -30.02 2.90 -1.97
C TYR A 213 -30.90 3.20 -3.19
N TYR A 214 -32.17 3.49 -2.96
CA TYR A 214 -33.22 3.69 -3.95
C TYR A 214 -33.74 5.12 -3.86
N ALA A 215 -33.98 5.77 -4.99
CA ALA A 215 -34.45 7.16 -5.00
C ALA A 215 -35.81 7.24 -4.31
N ASP A 216 -36.00 8.26 -3.48
CA ASP A 216 -37.24 8.61 -2.78
C ASP A 216 -37.59 10.05 -3.17
N ILE A 217 -38.27 10.20 -4.31
CA ILE A 217 -38.52 11.50 -4.94
C ILE A 217 -39.63 12.26 -4.19
N ASP A 218 -40.63 11.56 -3.66
CA ASP A 218 -41.78 12.17 -2.99
C ASP A 218 -41.64 12.26 -1.45
N ASN A 219 -40.58 11.67 -0.88
CA ASN A 219 -40.15 11.71 0.52
C ASN A 219 -41.10 11.00 1.49
N ASP A 220 -41.64 9.85 1.11
CA ASP A 220 -42.49 9.02 1.98
C ASP A 220 -41.74 7.92 2.74
N GLY A 221 -40.48 7.68 2.39
CA GLY A 221 -39.59 6.71 3.01
C GLY A 221 -39.48 5.36 2.28
N PHE A 222 -40.19 5.19 1.17
CA PHE A 222 -40.07 4.08 0.24
C PHE A 222 -39.34 4.56 -1.02
N GLY A 223 -38.59 3.68 -1.68
CA GLY A 223 -37.80 4.08 -2.85
C GLY A 223 -38.07 3.25 -4.09
N ASP A 224 -37.84 3.84 -5.26
CA ASP A 224 -38.05 3.23 -6.57
C ASP A 224 -37.03 2.08 -6.84
N PRO A 225 -37.48 0.80 -6.94
CA PRO A 225 -36.58 -0.32 -7.23
C PRO A 225 -35.88 -0.23 -8.59
N SER A 226 -36.36 0.60 -9.51
CA SER A 226 -35.76 0.84 -10.84
C SER A 226 -34.72 1.95 -10.87
N ASN A 227 -34.63 2.77 -9.82
CA ASN A 227 -33.71 3.88 -9.69
C ASN A 227 -32.86 3.73 -8.42
N SER A 228 -31.71 3.08 -8.56
CA SER A 228 -30.81 2.79 -7.46
C SER A 228 -29.38 3.26 -7.69
N VAL A 229 -28.68 3.50 -6.58
CA VAL A 229 -27.25 3.83 -6.53
C VAL A 229 -26.57 2.94 -5.50
N SER A 230 -25.38 2.45 -5.84
CA SER A 230 -24.53 1.68 -4.93
C SER A 230 -23.40 2.59 -4.43
N THR A 231 -23.25 2.73 -3.12
CA THR A 231 -22.21 3.59 -2.53
C THR A 231 -21.71 3.04 -1.19
N CYS A 232 -20.47 3.38 -0.85
CA CYS A 232 -19.86 3.16 0.47
C CYS A 232 -19.86 4.44 1.35
N ASP A 233 -20.30 5.59 0.82
CA ASP A 233 -20.28 6.90 1.49
C ASP A 233 -21.59 7.21 2.26
N GLY A 234 -22.28 6.16 2.74
CA GLY A 234 -23.56 6.29 3.43
C GLY A 234 -24.74 6.65 2.52
N ILE A 235 -25.84 7.11 3.11
CA ILE A 235 -27.11 7.37 2.41
C ILE A 235 -27.05 8.67 1.60
N PRO A 236 -27.19 8.62 0.26
CA PRO A 236 -27.26 9.82 -0.56
C PRO A 236 -28.52 10.63 -0.26
N ALA A 237 -28.46 11.95 -0.47
CA ALA A 237 -29.63 12.81 -0.29
C ALA A 237 -30.74 12.47 -1.30
N GLY A 238 -31.97 12.24 -0.80
CA GLY A 238 -33.12 11.85 -1.62
C GLY A 238 -33.15 10.36 -1.99
N TYR A 239 -32.47 9.52 -1.21
CA TYR A 239 -32.49 8.08 -1.36
C TYR A 239 -32.80 7.41 -0.01
N VAL A 240 -33.35 6.20 -0.04
CA VAL A 240 -33.66 5.34 1.11
C VAL A 240 -33.19 3.90 0.88
N VAL A 241 -33.15 3.08 1.94
CA VAL A 241 -32.74 1.66 1.83
C VAL A 241 -33.90 0.78 1.34
N ASP A 242 -35.12 1.21 1.61
CA ASP A 242 -36.33 0.50 1.20
C ASP A 242 -36.53 0.67 -0.32
N ASN A 243 -36.97 -0.39 -0.99
CA ASN A 243 -37.10 -0.45 -2.44
C ASN A 243 -38.49 -0.88 -2.90
N THR A 244 -39.48 -0.72 -2.03
CA THR A 244 -40.80 -1.32 -2.21
C THR A 244 -41.84 -0.34 -2.79
N ASP A 245 -41.42 0.85 -3.20
CA ASP A 245 -42.30 1.84 -3.81
C ASP A 245 -42.76 1.43 -5.22
N CYS A 246 -44.06 1.53 -5.47
CA CYS A 246 -44.66 1.29 -6.78
C CYS A 246 -45.00 2.57 -7.58
N ASP A 247 -45.01 3.75 -6.95
CA ASP A 247 -45.09 5.07 -7.60
C ASP A 247 -44.34 6.16 -6.80
N ASP A 248 -43.02 6.21 -6.99
CA ASP A 248 -42.06 7.18 -6.42
C ASP A 248 -42.34 8.66 -6.81
N SER A 249 -43.42 8.94 -7.54
CA SER A 249 -43.88 10.30 -7.81
C SER A 249 -45.05 10.74 -6.91
N ASN A 250 -45.57 9.85 -6.07
CA ASN A 250 -46.76 10.05 -5.28
C ASN A 250 -46.74 9.35 -3.91
N ASN A 251 -46.46 10.15 -2.86
CA ASN A 251 -46.37 9.74 -1.46
C ASN A 251 -47.63 9.15 -0.80
N THR A 252 -48.67 8.87 -1.58
CA THR A 252 -49.85 8.13 -1.13
C THR A 252 -49.96 6.74 -1.73
N ILE A 253 -49.04 6.37 -2.63
CA ILE A 253 -48.99 5.08 -3.31
C ILE A 253 -47.68 4.42 -2.88
N HIS A 254 -47.74 3.65 -1.81
CA HIS A 254 -46.59 3.01 -1.21
C HIS A 254 -47.05 1.82 -0.36
N PRO A 255 -46.16 0.89 0.01
CA PRO A 255 -46.54 -0.26 0.82
C PRO A 255 -47.23 0.10 2.12
N GLY A 256 -48.40 -0.52 2.32
CA GLY A 256 -49.25 -0.27 3.49
C GLY A 256 -49.98 1.07 3.47
N ALA A 257 -50.03 1.77 2.34
CA ALA A 257 -50.98 2.87 2.14
C ALA A 257 -52.43 2.38 2.27
N THR A 258 -53.37 3.30 2.34
CA THR A 258 -54.80 2.95 2.43
C THR A 258 -55.40 2.89 1.03
N GLU A 259 -55.87 1.70 0.66
CA GLU A 259 -56.59 1.44 -0.59
C GLU A 259 -57.77 2.40 -0.82
N ILE A 260 -57.80 2.99 -2.00
CA ILE A 260 -58.91 3.76 -2.55
C ILE A 260 -59.66 2.86 -3.53
N ILE A 261 -60.52 2.05 -2.94
CA ILE A 261 -61.32 1.03 -3.61
C ILE A 261 -61.89 1.45 -4.98
N ASP A 262 -61.70 0.57 -5.97
CA ASP A 262 -62.28 0.63 -7.32
C ASP A 262 -61.79 1.86 -8.14
N ASN A 263 -60.61 2.40 -7.86
CA ASN A 263 -60.04 3.53 -8.61
C ASN A 263 -59.05 3.10 -9.71
N GLY A 264 -58.68 1.81 -9.78
CA GLY A 264 -57.75 1.24 -10.76
C GLY A 264 -56.27 1.45 -10.45
N ILE A 265 -55.95 1.94 -9.25
CA ILE A 265 -54.61 2.13 -8.71
C ILE A 265 -54.48 1.17 -7.53
N ASP A 266 -53.30 0.58 -7.39
CA ASP A 266 -52.92 -0.26 -6.25
C ASP A 266 -52.12 0.66 -5.32
N GLU A 267 -52.76 1.20 -4.30
CA GLU A 267 -52.13 2.18 -3.40
C GLU A 267 -51.13 1.52 -2.47
N ASP A 268 -51.46 0.33 -1.96
CA ASP A 268 -50.63 -0.36 -0.97
C ASP A 268 -49.56 -1.30 -1.58
N CYS A 269 -49.44 -1.27 -2.91
CA CYS A 269 -48.48 -2.01 -3.71
C CYS A 269 -48.53 -3.54 -3.46
N ASP A 270 -49.69 -4.09 -3.06
CA ASP A 270 -49.85 -5.53 -2.81
C ASP A 270 -50.15 -6.35 -4.09
N GLY A 271 -50.35 -5.65 -5.21
CA GLY A 271 -50.67 -6.20 -6.52
C GLY A 271 -52.18 -6.25 -6.81
N VAL A 272 -53.03 -5.69 -5.94
CA VAL A 272 -54.50 -5.76 -6.04
C VAL A 272 -55.16 -4.44 -5.64
N ASP A 273 -55.87 -3.80 -6.58
CA ASP A 273 -56.87 -2.77 -6.24
C ASP A 273 -58.05 -3.44 -5.50
N GLU A 274 -58.22 -3.13 -4.21
CA GLU A 274 -59.31 -3.69 -3.40
C GLU A 274 -60.66 -3.29 -4.01
N SER A 275 -61.54 -4.27 -4.28
CA SER A 275 -62.88 -4.00 -4.80
C SER A 275 -63.97 -4.16 -3.74
N THR A 276 -65.05 -3.37 -3.85
CA THR A 276 -66.21 -3.43 -2.93
C THR A 276 -67.00 -4.76 -2.95
N LEU A 277 -66.59 -5.75 -3.77
CA LEU A 277 -67.30 -7.02 -3.98
C LEU A 277 -66.44 -8.25 -3.67
N GLY A 278 -65.68 -8.21 -2.57
CA GLY A 278 -65.18 -9.39 -1.89
C GLY A 278 -66.28 -10.15 -1.12
N SER A 279 -67.28 -10.71 -1.82
CA SER A 279 -68.11 -11.79 -1.25
C SER A 279 -68.45 -12.80 -2.32
N GLU A 280 -68.04 -14.05 -2.10
CA GLU A 280 -68.48 -15.27 -2.78
C GLU A 280 -69.82 -15.11 -3.52
N ASP A 281 -69.74 -14.91 -4.84
CA ASP A 281 -70.87 -14.54 -5.66
C ASP A 281 -71.86 -15.71 -5.77
N PHE A 282 -72.84 -15.76 -4.85
CA PHE A 282 -74.05 -16.58 -4.99
C PHE A 282 -74.99 -15.86 -5.97
N SER A 283 -74.56 -15.76 -7.23
CA SER A 283 -75.27 -15.00 -8.26
C SER A 283 -76.63 -15.64 -8.57
N LEU A 284 -77.68 -14.80 -8.60
CA LEU A 284 -79.08 -15.17 -8.88
C LEU A 284 -79.30 -15.93 -10.20
N ASN A 285 -78.33 -15.82 -11.13
CA ASN A 285 -78.39 -16.42 -12.45
C ASN A 285 -77.99 -17.90 -12.47
N ASP A 286 -77.18 -18.36 -11.53
CA ASP A 286 -76.58 -19.70 -11.60
C ASP A 286 -77.41 -20.79 -10.91
N VAL A 287 -78.41 -20.39 -10.12
CA VAL A 287 -79.29 -21.35 -9.45
C VAL A 287 -80.54 -21.63 -10.29
N MET A 288 -80.59 -22.79 -10.92
CA MET A 288 -81.76 -23.23 -11.69
C MET A 288 -82.70 -24.10 -10.85
N ILE A 289 -84.00 -23.81 -10.88
CA ILE A 289 -85.03 -24.58 -10.17
C ILE A 289 -86.01 -25.19 -11.18
N THR A 290 -86.07 -26.52 -11.24
CA THR A 290 -86.86 -27.25 -12.24
C THR A 290 -87.46 -28.54 -11.65
N PRO A 291 -88.66 -28.97 -12.08
CA PRO A 291 -89.53 -28.31 -13.04
C PRO A 291 -90.20 -27.05 -12.44
N ASN A 292 -90.50 -26.08 -13.29
CA ASN A 292 -91.38 -24.96 -12.95
C ASN A 292 -92.23 -24.63 -14.19
N PRO A 293 -93.53 -24.97 -14.21
CA PRO A 293 -94.32 -25.38 -13.04
C PRO A 293 -94.05 -26.82 -12.55
N PHE A 294 -94.33 -27.11 -11.27
CA PHE A 294 -94.05 -28.39 -10.63
C PHE A 294 -95.31 -29.11 -10.12
N GLN A 295 -95.18 -30.40 -9.79
CA GLN A 295 -96.22 -31.23 -9.18
C GLN A 295 -95.84 -31.60 -7.74
N ASP A 296 -95.00 -32.62 -7.57
CA ASP A 296 -94.69 -33.20 -6.25
C ASP A 296 -93.27 -32.94 -5.76
N ASN A 297 -92.36 -32.50 -6.65
CA ASN A 297 -90.96 -32.26 -6.34
C ASN A 297 -90.35 -31.17 -7.23
N ILE A 298 -89.26 -30.58 -6.74
CA ILE A 298 -88.39 -29.65 -7.48
C ILE A 298 -86.93 -30.01 -7.23
N LYS A 299 -86.08 -29.69 -8.20
CA LYS A 299 -84.61 -29.78 -8.12
C LYS A 299 -84.01 -28.40 -8.22
N ILE A 300 -83.09 -28.09 -7.32
CA ILE A 300 -82.34 -26.84 -7.28
C ILE A 300 -80.92 -27.19 -7.66
N TYR A 301 -80.46 -26.71 -8.82
CA TYR A 301 -79.09 -26.89 -9.29
C TYR A 301 -78.23 -25.74 -8.76
N LEU A 302 -77.09 -26.09 -8.19
CA LEU A 302 -76.16 -25.17 -7.53
C LEU A 302 -74.76 -25.33 -8.17
N PRO A 303 -73.94 -24.27 -8.19
CA PRO A 303 -72.53 -24.39 -8.57
C PRO A 303 -71.81 -25.47 -7.76
N LEU A 304 -70.85 -26.17 -8.39
CA LEU A 304 -70.14 -27.31 -7.79
C LEU A 304 -69.39 -26.96 -6.49
N GLN A 305 -69.00 -25.70 -6.31
CA GLN A 305 -68.34 -25.21 -5.10
C GLN A 305 -69.21 -25.34 -3.84
N PHE A 306 -70.53 -25.39 -3.98
CA PHE A 306 -71.47 -25.55 -2.86
C PHE A 306 -71.85 -27.01 -2.62
N ASN A 307 -71.04 -27.98 -3.04
CA ASN A 307 -71.34 -29.40 -2.83
C ASN A 307 -71.10 -29.80 -1.36
N ASN A 308 -72.01 -30.59 -0.78
CA ASN A 308 -72.04 -30.92 0.66
C ASN A 308 -72.30 -29.75 1.61
N SER A 309 -72.72 -28.58 1.10
CA SER A 309 -73.13 -27.44 1.91
C SER A 309 -74.59 -27.55 2.34
N GLU A 310 -74.93 -26.91 3.48
CA GLU A 310 -76.29 -26.89 4.01
C GLU A 310 -77.07 -25.65 3.54
N PHE A 311 -78.34 -25.87 3.19
CA PHE A 311 -79.26 -24.85 2.69
C PHE A 311 -80.60 -24.95 3.40
N ARG A 312 -81.16 -23.80 3.75
CA ARG A 312 -82.54 -23.67 4.21
C ARG A 312 -83.43 -23.30 3.02
N ILE A 313 -84.43 -24.15 2.75
CA ILE A 313 -85.39 -23.98 1.67
C ILE A 313 -86.73 -23.59 2.27
N ARG A 314 -87.25 -22.43 1.87
CA ARG A 314 -88.53 -21.89 2.33
C ARG A 314 -89.46 -21.63 1.16
N LEU A 315 -90.73 -22.03 1.26
CA LEU A 315 -91.76 -21.63 0.29
C LEU A 315 -92.78 -20.72 0.96
N PHE A 316 -93.15 -19.64 0.29
CA PHE A 316 -94.16 -18.68 0.71
C PHE A 316 -95.29 -18.67 -0.31
N ASP A 317 -96.55 -18.62 0.14
CA ASP A 317 -97.68 -18.34 -0.75
C ASP A 317 -97.68 -16.86 -1.21
N VAL A 318 -98.56 -16.51 -2.14
CA VAL A 318 -98.67 -15.13 -2.67
C VAL A 318 -99.05 -14.09 -1.62
N ASN A 319 -99.57 -14.50 -0.46
CA ASN A 319 -99.89 -13.63 0.67
C ASN A 319 -98.71 -13.51 1.65
N GLY A 320 -97.57 -14.13 1.36
CA GLY A 320 -96.37 -14.12 2.20
C GLY A 320 -96.40 -15.10 3.37
N ARG A 321 -97.37 -16.03 3.44
CA ARG A 321 -97.40 -17.05 4.49
C ARG A 321 -96.40 -18.16 4.15
N LEU A 322 -95.54 -18.48 5.10
CA LEU A 322 -94.60 -19.62 5.01
C LEU A 322 -95.38 -20.93 4.99
N VAL A 323 -95.24 -21.71 3.92
CA VAL A 323 -95.91 -23.01 3.72
C VAL A 323 -94.98 -24.20 3.87
N ILE A 324 -93.68 -24.03 3.58
CA ILE A 324 -92.63 -25.05 3.75
C ILE A 324 -91.38 -24.37 4.31
N ASP A 325 -90.70 -25.03 5.24
CA ASP A 325 -89.40 -24.63 5.79
C ASP A 325 -88.61 -25.88 6.13
N GLN A 326 -87.55 -26.16 5.37
CA GLN A 326 -86.78 -27.40 5.46
C GLN A 326 -85.28 -27.13 5.29
N MET A 327 -84.46 -27.89 6.01
CA MET A 327 -83.01 -27.94 5.80
C MET A 327 -82.66 -29.07 4.82
N HIS A 328 -81.76 -28.77 3.89
CA HIS A 328 -81.28 -29.69 2.87
C HIS A 328 -79.76 -29.55 2.72
N SER A 329 -79.07 -30.68 2.51
CA SER A 329 -77.67 -30.67 2.09
C SER A 329 -77.59 -30.86 0.59
N SER A 330 -76.75 -30.08 -0.08
CA SER A 330 -76.49 -30.28 -1.51
C SER A 330 -75.68 -31.57 -1.74
N LYS A 331 -76.00 -32.29 -2.82
CA LYS A 331 -75.25 -33.47 -3.26
C LYS A 331 -75.09 -33.44 -4.77
N ASN A 332 -73.87 -33.55 -5.25
CA ASN A 332 -73.49 -33.46 -6.67
C ASN A 332 -74.02 -32.19 -7.35
N GLY A 333 -73.87 -31.03 -6.69
CA GLY A 333 -74.31 -29.74 -7.23
C GLY A 333 -75.83 -29.58 -7.35
N LYS A 334 -76.62 -30.33 -6.56
CA LYS A 334 -78.08 -30.20 -6.55
C LYS A 334 -78.71 -30.47 -5.18
N ILE A 335 -79.91 -29.94 -4.99
CA ILE A 335 -80.83 -30.27 -3.89
C ILE A 335 -82.12 -30.79 -4.49
N GLU A 336 -82.65 -31.88 -3.94
CA GLU A 336 -83.95 -32.44 -4.33
C GLU A 336 -84.97 -32.23 -3.22
N VAL A 337 -85.95 -31.36 -3.46
CA VAL A 337 -87.03 -31.08 -2.52
C VAL A 337 -88.24 -31.93 -2.92
N ASN A 338 -88.49 -32.96 -2.12
CA ASN A 338 -89.56 -33.93 -2.33
C ASN A 338 -90.77 -33.66 -1.41
N ALA A 339 -91.88 -34.37 -1.64
CA ALA A 339 -93.09 -34.31 -0.82
C ALA A 339 -93.80 -32.94 -0.81
N LEU A 340 -93.78 -32.24 -1.94
CA LEU A 340 -94.55 -31.01 -2.14
C LEU A 340 -96.01 -31.28 -2.54
N ASN A 341 -96.50 -32.52 -2.42
CA ASN A 341 -97.89 -32.88 -2.73
C ASN A 341 -98.91 -32.26 -1.76
N GLN A 342 -98.49 -31.86 -0.55
CA GLN A 342 -99.36 -31.37 0.53
C GLN A 342 -99.79 -29.89 0.37
N ILE A 343 -99.18 -29.14 -0.54
CA ILE A 343 -99.53 -27.73 -0.81
C ILE A 343 -100.51 -27.61 -1.98
N GLU A 344 -101.38 -26.61 -1.97
CA GLU A 344 -102.41 -26.43 -3.02
C GLU A 344 -101.80 -25.92 -4.34
N GLY A 345 -102.50 -26.11 -5.45
CA GLY A 345 -102.12 -25.56 -6.76
C GLY A 345 -102.20 -24.04 -6.77
N ALA A 346 -101.06 -23.36 -6.73
CA ALA A 346 -100.95 -21.90 -6.68
C ALA A 346 -99.55 -21.41 -7.10
N ALA A 347 -99.38 -20.09 -7.18
CA ALA A 347 -98.06 -19.49 -7.28
C ALA A 347 -97.41 -19.40 -5.88
N TYR A 348 -96.11 -19.69 -5.83
CA TYR A 348 -95.29 -19.65 -4.61
C TYR A 348 -94.00 -18.87 -4.88
N TYR A 349 -93.41 -18.33 -3.82
CA TYR A 349 -92.03 -17.84 -3.83
C TYR A 349 -91.17 -18.82 -3.06
N ILE A 350 -90.15 -19.37 -3.71
CA ILE A 350 -89.12 -20.17 -3.05
C ILE A 350 -87.95 -19.28 -2.68
N GLU A 351 -87.50 -19.41 -1.44
CA GLU A 351 -86.24 -18.86 -0.98
C GLU A 351 -85.25 -20.01 -0.72
N VAL A 352 -84.05 -19.89 -1.27
CA VAL A 352 -82.93 -20.81 -1.05
C VAL A 352 -81.84 -20.02 -0.34
N MET A 353 -81.54 -20.38 0.91
CA MET A 353 -80.58 -19.68 1.75
C MET A 353 -79.44 -20.61 2.15
N HIS A 354 -78.19 -20.21 1.89
CA HIS A 354 -77.01 -20.92 2.36
C HIS A 354 -76.88 -20.77 3.88
N PHE A 355 -76.63 -21.87 4.59
CA PHE A 355 -76.70 -21.88 6.05
C PHE A 355 -75.58 -21.06 6.70
N GLU A 356 -74.36 -21.11 6.18
CA GLU A 356 -73.20 -20.44 6.78
C GLU A 356 -73.15 -18.97 6.39
N THR A 357 -73.05 -18.69 5.09
CA THR A 357 -72.89 -17.31 4.57
C THR A 357 -74.16 -16.47 4.65
N LYS A 358 -75.32 -17.09 4.90
CA LYS A 358 -76.65 -16.45 4.86
C LYS A 358 -77.04 -15.86 3.50
N ALA A 359 -76.24 -16.11 2.47
CA ALA A 359 -76.57 -15.75 1.09
C ALA A 359 -77.92 -16.39 0.70
N ARG A 360 -78.78 -15.63 0.01
CA ARG A 360 -80.14 -16.08 -0.31
C ARG A 360 -80.56 -15.63 -1.69
N ILE A 361 -81.36 -16.47 -2.34
CA ILE A 361 -82.07 -16.12 -3.58
C ILE A 361 -83.56 -16.36 -3.40
N GLN A 362 -84.34 -15.67 -4.22
CA GLN A 362 -85.78 -15.89 -4.30
C GLN A 362 -86.20 -16.10 -5.75
N LYS A 363 -86.99 -17.15 -6.02
CA LYS A 363 -87.57 -17.41 -7.35
C LYS A 363 -89.05 -17.69 -7.23
N LYS A 364 -89.80 -17.42 -8.31
CA LYS A 364 -91.23 -17.72 -8.40
C LYS A 364 -91.43 -19.13 -8.92
N LEU A 365 -92.24 -19.92 -8.24
CA LEU A 365 -92.68 -21.25 -8.67
C LEU A 365 -94.19 -21.26 -8.89
N ILE A 366 -94.63 -22.12 -9.80
CA ILE A 366 -96.05 -22.37 -10.05
C ILE A 366 -96.29 -23.85 -9.80
N LYS A 367 -97.28 -24.19 -8.95
CA LYS A 367 -97.75 -25.56 -8.78
C LYS A 367 -99.01 -25.79 -9.60
N TYR A 368 -99.03 -26.88 -10.38
CA TYR A 368 -100.23 -27.33 -11.10
C TYR A 368 -101.16 -28.18 -10.24
#